data_AF-A0A967RW83-F1
#
_entry.id   AF-A0A967RW83-F1
#
_cell.length_a   1.000
_cell.length_b   1.000
_cell.length_c   1.000
_cell.angle_alpha   90.00
_cell.angle_beta   90.00
_cell.angle_gamma   90.00
#
_symmetry.space_group_name_H-M   'P 1'
#
loop_
_entity.id
_entity.type
_entity.pdbx_description
1 polymer ?
#
loop_
_entity_poly.entity_id
_entity_poly.type
_entity_poly.pdbx_seq_one_letter_code
_entity_poly.pdbx_strand_id
1 'polypeptide(L)'
;VTLTATDAVGNTTTETVIYNVAYALCLQYDPLKETAPGAVVPIKLFLCDGAGNNLSSNQIDLRAVGIALEDGTVIANPPNDAGKANTDPNLFRFRNADNSYIYNFDSDGIPAGFHGFQFIIDGEPSIVYRTGFTIRDG
;
A
#
# COMPACT_ATOMS: atom_id res chain seq x y z
N VAL A 1 -3.70 -20.43 -3.54
CA VAL A 1 -3.26 -21.85 -3.41
C VAL A 1 -4.08 -22.68 -4.39
N THR A 2 -3.43 -23.59 -5.11
CA THR A 2 -4.11 -24.49 -6.05
C THR A 2 -4.34 -25.83 -5.34
N LEU A 3 -5.60 -26.21 -5.19
CA LEU A 3 -5.98 -27.49 -4.59
C LEU A 3 -6.36 -28.45 -5.72
N THR A 4 -5.70 -29.60 -5.77
CA THR A 4 -6.07 -30.69 -6.67
C THR A 4 -6.71 -31.80 -5.86
N ALA A 5 -7.97 -32.10 -6.15
CA ALA A 5 -8.68 -33.25 -5.60
C ALA A 5 -8.70 -34.37 -6.65
N THR A 6 -8.43 -35.60 -6.21
CA THR A 6 -8.49 -36.80 -7.06
C THR A 6 -9.48 -37.77 -6.44
N ASP A 7 -10.43 -38.29 -7.21
CA ASP A 7 -11.35 -39.32 -6.73
C ASP A 7 -10.71 -40.72 -6.73
N ALA A 8 -11.41 -41.71 -6.16
CA ALA A 8 -10.88 -43.06 -6.02
C ALA A 8 -10.63 -43.80 -7.36
N VAL A 9 -11.17 -43.28 -8.47
CA VAL A 9 -11.01 -43.87 -9.81
C VAL A 9 -10.04 -43.05 -10.68
N GLY A 10 -9.42 -42.00 -10.11
CA GLY A 10 -8.36 -41.22 -10.74
C GLY A 10 -8.83 -39.95 -11.44
N ASN A 11 -10.10 -39.56 -11.33
CA ASN A 11 -10.54 -38.28 -11.89
C ASN A 11 -10.01 -37.13 -11.02
N THR A 12 -9.39 -36.13 -11.65
CA THR A 12 -8.86 -34.96 -10.95
C THR A 12 -9.70 -33.72 -11.23
N THR A 13 -9.94 -32.92 -10.20
CA THR A 13 -10.38 -31.53 -10.35
C THR A 13 -9.40 -30.61 -9.65
N THR A 14 -9.22 -29.42 -10.21
CA THR A 14 -8.34 -28.40 -9.65
C THR A 14 -9.14 -27.14 -9.39
N GLU A 15 -9.07 -26.65 -8.18
CA GLU A 15 -9.70 -25.39 -7.76
C GLU A 15 -8.65 -24.43 -7.21
N THR A 16 -8.83 -23.15 -7.51
CA THR A 16 -7.96 -22.09 -7.01
C THR A 16 -8.64 -21.41 -5.83
N VAL A 17 -8.05 -21.56 -4.63
CA VAL A 17 -8.51 -20.85 -3.44
C VAL A 17 -7.65 -19.61 -3.23
N ILE A 18 -8.32 -18.47 -3.14
CA ILE A 18 -7.71 -17.19 -2.75
C ILE A 18 -7.71 -17.13 -1.22
N TYR A 19 -6.52 -17.12 -0.61
CA TYR A 19 -6.37 -16.80 0.81
C TYR A 19 -6.01 -15.32 0.89
N ASN A 20 -6.82 -14.53 1.59
CA ASN A 20 -6.54 -13.12 1.82
C ASN A 20 -5.68 -13.01 3.09
N VAL A 21 -4.39 -12.70 2.97
CA VAL A 21 -3.56 -12.38 4.14
C VAL A 21 -3.70 -10.88 4.42
N ALA A 22 -4.45 -10.53 5.46
CA ALA A 22 -4.52 -9.14 5.90
C ALA A 22 -3.31 -8.82 6.79
N TYR A 23 -2.39 -8.01 6.30
CA TYR A 23 -1.29 -7.46 7.10
C TYR A 23 -1.77 -6.31 7.97
N ALA A 24 -1.16 -6.14 9.14
CA ALA A 24 -1.21 -4.86 9.84
C ALA A 24 -0.22 -3.88 9.20
N LEU A 25 -0.49 -2.58 9.31
CA LEU A 25 0.40 -1.52 8.83
C LEU A 25 1.13 -0.89 10.01
N CYS A 26 2.45 -1.05 10.06
CA CYS A 26 3.28 -0.40 11.06
C CYS A 26 3.96 0.82 10.44
N LEU A 27 3.38 1.99 10.71
CA LEU A 27 3.83 3.26 10.13
C LEU A 27 5.16 3.70 10.74
N GLN A 28 6.05 4.21 9.88
CA GLN A 28 7.34 4.77 10.27
C GLN A 28 7.37 6.30 10.12
N TYR A 29 6.19 6.92 10.15
CA TYR A 29 5.96 8.36 10.15
C TYR A 29 4.71 8.66 10.98
N ASP A 30 4.53 9.93 11.34
CA ASP A 30 3.32 10.43 11.99
C ASP A 30 2.33 10.93 10.91
N PRO A 31 1.15 10.29 10.74
CA PRO A 31 0.14 10.71 9.78
C PRO A 31 -0.43 12.10 10.02
N LEU A 32 -0.38 12.58 11.27
CA LEU A 32 -0.90 13.89 11.68
C LEU A 32 0.13 15.01 11.51
N LYS A 33 1.37 14.66 11.17
CA LYS A 33 2.37 15.65 10.83
C LYS A 33 2.00 16.34 9.52
N GLU A 34 1.64 17.60 9.66
CA GLU A 34 1.31 18.50 8.56
C GLU A 34 2.44 18.66 7.55
N THR A 35 2.09 18.51 6.27
CA THR A 35 2.96 18.76 5.12
C THR A 35 2.42 19.93 4.29
N ALA A 36 3.32 20.77 3.77
CA ALA A 36 2.92 21.89 2.91
C ALA A 36 2.28 21.39 1.60
N PRO A 37 1.27 22.09 1.07
CA PRO A 37 0.73 21.80 -0.27
C PRO A 37 1.84 21.82 -1.34
N GLY A 38 1.82 20.88 -2.28
CA GLY A 38 2.83 20.76 -3.34
C GLY A 38 4.20 20.26 -2.87
N ALA A 39 4.33 19.83 -1.62
CA ALA A 39 5.55 19.19 -1.14
C ALA A 39 5.51 17.68 -1.39
N VAL A 40 6.69 17.06 -1.35
CA VAL A 40 6.81 15.59 -1.40
C VAL A 40 6.40 15.00 -0.05
N VAL A 41 5.43 14.09 -0.07
CA VAL A 41 4.96 13.36 1.11
C VAL A 41 5.52 11.92 1.08
N PRO A 42 6.33 11.52 2.07
CA PRO A 42 6.83 10.15 2.17
C PRO A 42 5.84 9.26 2.94
N ILE A 43 5.33 8.22 2.29
CA ILE A 43 4.59 7.14 2.94
C ILE A 43 5.58 6.03 3.28
N LYS A 44 5.95 5.92 4.55
CA LYS A 44 6.93 4.94 5.03
C LYS A 44 6.30 3.94 6.00
N LEU A 45 6.40 2.65 5.72
CA LEU A 45 5.82 1.61 6.57
C LEU A 45 6.57 0.30 6.46
N PHE A 46 6.31 -0.62 7.38
CA PHE A 46 6.54 -2.05 7.17
C PHE A 46 5.22 -2.81 7.35
N LEU A 47 5.05 -3.90 6.60
CA LEU A 47 3.97 -4.85 6.84
C LEU A 47 4.28 -5.59 8.14
N CYS A 48 3.29 -5.76 8.99
CA CYS A 48 3.48 -6.42 10.28
C CYS A 48 2.34 -7.38 10.63
N ASP A 49 2.60 -8.29 11.58
CA ASP A 49 1.54 -9.07 12.21
C ASP A 49 0.80 -8.28 13.30
N GLY A 50 -0.21 -8.89 13.92
CA GLY A 50 -0.97 -8.27 15.01
C GLY A 50 -0.16 -8.01 16.29
N ALA A 51 1.06 -8.56 16.41
CA ALA A 51 1.99 -8.28 17.49
C ALA A 51 3.04 -7.20 17.11
N GLY A 52 2.97 -6.67 15.89
CA GLY A 52 3.90 -5.66 15.38
C GLY A 52 5.22 -6.24 14.85
N ASN A 53 5.35 -7.56 14.70
CA ASN A 53 6.54 -8.15 14.10
C ASN A 53 6.60 -7.83 12.61
N ASN A 54 7.76 -7.41 12.12
CA ASN A 54 7.95 -7.04 10.73
C ASN A 54 7.90 -8.28 9.81
N LEU A 55 6.96 -8.28 8.87
CA LEU A 55 6.74 -9.31 7.83
C LEU A 55 7.11 -8.84 6.43
N SER A 56 7.74 -7.67 6.30
CA SER A 56 8.11 -7.08 5.02
C SER A 56 9.18 -7.91 4.31
N SER A 57 9.09 -7.95 2.98
CA SER A 57 10.01 -8.66 2.11
C SER A 57 10.15 -7.93 0.78
N ASN A 58 11.33 -7.98 0.17
CA ASN A 58 11.57 -7.47 -1.18
C ASN A 58 10.84 -8.28 -2.28
N GLN A 59 10.20 -9.40 -1.91
CA GLN A 59 9.37 -10.23 -2.80
C GLN A 59 7.88 -9.85 -2.72
N ILE A 60 7.50 -8.93 -1.83
CA ILE A 60 6.12 -8.45 -1.70
C ILE A 60 6.06 -7.06 -2.33
N ASP A 61 5.31 -6.96 -3.43
CA ASP A 61 5.14 -5.74 -4.18
C ASP A 61 3.91 -4.97 -3.69
N LEU A 62 4.13 -3.75 -3.19
CA LEU A 62 3.07 -2.83 -2.76
C LEU A 62 2.83 -1.82 -3.89
N ARG A 63 1.61 -1.75 -4.40
CA ARG A 63 1.24 -0.90 -5.51
C ARG A 63 0.26 0.18 -5.07
N ALA A 64 0.66 1.43 -5.21
CA ALA A 64 -0.20 2.59 -4.97
C ALA A 64 -1.38 2.61 -5.95
N VAL A 65 -2.58 2.83 -5.44
CA VAL A 65 -3.84 2.82 -6.22
C VAL A 65 -4.71 4.05 -5.99
N GLY A 66 -4.35 4.92 -5.04
CA GLY A 66 -4.98 6.23 -5.01
C GLY A 66 -4.79 7.03 -3.73
N ILE A 67 -5.37 8.22 -3.75
CA ILE A 67 -5.56 9.08 -2.59
C ILE A 67 -7.06 9.32 -2.46
N ALA A 68 -7.59 9.15 -1.25
CA ALA A 68 -8.99 9.32 -0.94
C ALA A 68 -9.21 10.34 0.17
N LEU A 69 -10.27 11.13 0.05
CA LEU A 69 -10.80 11.97 1.12
C LEU A 69 -11.28 11.10 2.29
N GLU A 70 -11.57 11.71 3.43
CA GLU A 70 -12.10 11.00 4.61
C GLU A 70 -13.37 10.19 4.28
N ASP A 71 -14.25 10.74 3.45
CA ASP A 71 -15.49 10.10 2.97
C ASP A 71 -15.28 8.93 1.99
N GLY A 72 -14.02 8.66 1.59
CA GLY A 72 -13.65 7.58 0.69
C GLY A 72 -13.62 7.96 -0.79
N THR A 73 -13.97 9.20 -1.15
CA THR A 73 -13.88 9.71 -2.52
C THR A 73 -12.42 9.73 -2.98
N VAL A 74 -12.11 8.97 -4.04
CA VAL A 74 -10.77 8.94 -4.63
C VAL A 74 -10.55 10.20 -5.46
N ILE A 75 -9.51 10.97 -5.13
CA ILE A 75 -9.16 12.25 -5.74
C ILE A 75 -7.87 12.20 -6.59
N ALA A 76 -7.08 11.13 -6.46
CA ALA A 76 -5.95 10.83 -7.34
C ALA A 76 -5.81 9.32 -7.53
N ASN A 77 -5.58 8.84 -8.76
CA ASN A 77 -5.33 7.43 -9.06
C ASN A 77 -4.58 7.27 -10.41
N PRO A 78 -3.32 6.79 -10.41
CA PRO A 78 -2.47 6.56 -9.23
C PRO A 78 -2.04 7.90 -8.59
N PRO A 79 -1.51 7.88 -7.35
CA PRO A 79 -0.83 9.04 -6.78
C PRO A 79 0.35 9.50 -7.68
N ASN A 80 0.65 10.79 -7.71
CA ASN A 80 1.71 11.34 -8.57
C ASN A 80 3.10 10.95 -8.05
N ASP A 81 3.83 10.12 -8.81
CA ASP A 81 5.21 9.73 -8.51
C ASP A 81 6.15 10.95 -8.55
N ALA A 82 6.56 11.44 -7.37
CA ALA A 82 7.34 12.65 -7.19
C ALA A 82 8.67 12.62 -7.98
N GLY A 83 8.66 13.08 -9.23
CA GLY A 83 9.84 13.13 -10.09
C GLY A 83 10.47 11.77 -10.39
N LYS A 84 9.69 10.68 -10.44
CA LYS A 84 10.19 9.29 -10.59
C LYS A 84 11.00 8.79 -9.40
N ALA A 85 10.60 9.18 -8.19
CA ALA A 85 11.27 8.76 -6.96
C ALA A 85 11.04 7.27 -6.61
N ASN A 86 10.08 6.63 -7.28
CA ASN A 86 9.67 5.26 -7.06
C ASN A 86 10.24 4.32 -8.16
N THR A 87 10.40 3.02 -7.84
CA THR A 87 11.07 2.04 -8.73
C THR A 87 10.32 1.85 -10.07
N ASP A 88 9.00 1.96 -9.98
CA ASP A 88 7.99 2.06 -11.05
C ASP A 88 6.99 3.13 -10.56
N PRO A 89 6.33 3.92 -11.45
CA PRO A 89 5.43 5.00 -11.07
C PRO A 89 4.48 4.68 -9.92
N ASN A 90 4.07 3.43 -9.78
CA ASN A 90 3.08 3.03 -8.78
C ASN A 90 3.61 2.05 -7.75
N LEU A 91 4.89 1.66 -7.80
CA LEU A 91 5.44 0.64 -6.91
C LEU A 91 6.23 1.28 -5.76
N PHE A 92 5.91 0.88 -4.53
CA PHE A 92 6.73 1.25 -3.38
C PHE A 92 8.15 0.72 -3.56
N ARG A 93 9.13 1.53 -3.14
CA ARG A 93 10.52 1.09 -3.09
C ARG A 93 10.79 0.34 -1.80
N PHE A 94 11.20 -0.92 -1.90
CA PHE A 94 11.70 -1.66 -0.75
C PHE A 94 13.06 -1.11 -0.28
N ARG A 95 13.25 -1.04 1.03
CA ARG A 95 14.46 -0.58 1.70
C ARG A 95 15.04 -1.69 2.54
N ASN A 96 16.13 -2.29 2.05
CA ASN A 96 16.83 -3.39 2.76
C ASN A 96 17.45 -2.97 4.10
N ALA A 97 17.78 -1.68 4.27
CA ALA A 97 18.45 -1.20 5.50
C ALA A 97 17.57 -1.33 6.75
N ASP A 98 16.25 -1.22 6.59
CA ASP A 98 15.26 -1.20 7.66
C ASP A 98 14.06 -2.12 7.40
N ASN A 99 14.17 -3.01 6.41
CA ASN A 99 13.11 -3.92 5.95
C ASN A 99 11.75 -3.20 5.87
N SER A 100 11.73 -2.09 5.13
CA SER A 100 10.57 -1.21 5.03
C SER A 100 10.25 -0.86 3.59
N TYR A 101 9.09 -0.26 3.38
CA TYR A 101 8.67 0.30 2.11
C TYR A 101 8.62 1.82 2.20
N ILE A 102 8.87 2.48 1.08
CA ILE A 102 8.64 3.92 0.95
C ILE A 102 8.02 4.23 -0.41
N TYR A 103 6.98 5.06 -0.40
CA TYR A 103 6.44 5.70 -1.60
C TYR A 103 6.46 7.21 -1.40
N ASN A 104 7.07 7.92 -2.33
CA ASN A 104 7.11 9.39 -2.31
C ASN A 104 6.15 9.91 -3.37
N PHE A 105 5.16 10.72 -2.97
CA PHE A 105 4.24 11.35 -3.91
C PHE A 105 4.29 12.87 -3.80
N ASP A 106 3.99 13.54 -4.90
CA ASP A 106 3.80 14.99 -4.94
C ASP A 106 2.37 15.33 -4.52
N SER A 107 2.23 16.17 -3.50
CA SER A 107 0.92 16.59 -2.97
C SER A 107 0.30 17.78 -3.72
N ASP A 108 0.85 18.17 -4.86
CA ASP A 108 0.24 19.21 -5.70
C ASP A 108 -1.21 18.87 -6.05
N GLY A 109 -2.09 19.86 -5.94
CA GLY A 109 -3.53 19.71 -6.16
C GLY A 109 -4.31 18.94 -5.07
N ILE A 110 -3.66 18.44 -4.01
CA ILE A 110 -4.37 17.82 -2.88
C ILE A 110 -4.86 18.91 -1.91
N PRO A 111 -6.16 18.95 -1.57
CA PRO A 111 -6.70 19.91 -0.61
C PRO A 111 -6.04 19.79 0.77
N ALA A 112 -6.08 20.85 1.57
CA ALA A 112 -5.73 20.76 2.99
C ALA A 112 -6.66 19.78 3.74
N GLY A 113 -6.14 19.16 4.80
CA GLY A 113 -6.84 18.19 5.63
C GLY A 113 -6.17 16.82 5.72
N PHE A 114 -6.84 15.91 6.42
CA PHE A 114 -6.40 14.52 6.58
C PHE A 114 -6.95 13.65 5.45
N HIS A 115 -6.06 12.90 4.80
CA HIS A 115 -6.38 12.09 3.64
C HIS A 115 -5.89 10.66 3.80
N GLY A 116 -6.50 9.75 3.03
CA GLY A 116 -6.07 8.37 2.91
C GLY A 116 -5.16 8.16 1.70
N PHE A 117 -3.98 7.60 1.90
CA PHE A 117 -3.19 6.99 0.84
C PHE A 117 -3.55 5.51 0.73
N GLN A 118 -3.85 5.05 -0.49
CA GLN A 118 -4.35 3.71 -0.78
C GLN A 118 -3.36 2.92 -1.62
N PHE A 119 -3.19 1.64 -1.28
CA PHE A 119 -2.38 0.70 -2.05
C PHE A 119 -2.94 -0.72 -1.94
N ILE A 120 -2.50 -1.59 -2.84
CA ILE A 120 -2.75 -3.03 -2.81
C ILE A 120 -1.43 -3.79 -2.69
N ILE A 121 -1.51 -5.06 -2.32
CA ILE A 121 -0.40 -6.01 -2.46
C ILE A 121 -0.63 -6.79 -3.76
N ASP A 122 0.35 -6.80 -4.65
CA ASP A 122 0.25 -7.55 -5.90
C ASP A 122 0.05 -9.05 -5.59
N GLY A 123 -0.90 -9.68 -6.28
CA GLY A 123 -1.34 -11.05 -5.98
C GLY A 123 -2.47 -11.15 -4.95
N GLU A 124 -2.80 -10.07 -4.23
CA GLU A 124 -3.94 -9.97 -3.30
C GLU A 124 -4.82 -8.73 -3.58
N PRO A 125 -5.34 -8.55 -4.81
CA PRO A 125 -5.97 -7.29 -5.23
C PRO A 125 -7.33 -7.00 -4.55
N SER A 126 -7.89 -7.97 -3.82
CA SER A 126 -9.16 -7.86 -3.09
C SER A 126 -9.08 -7.01 -1.83
N ILE A 127 -7.87 -6.72 -1.32
CA ILE A 127 -7.67 -5.88 -0.13
C ILE A 127 -7.03 -4.56 -0.54
N VAL A 128 -7.75 -3.45 -0.30
CA VAL A 128 -7.19 -2.10 -0.37
C VAL A 128 -6.73 -1.68 1.02
N TYR A 129 -5.42 -1.52 1.17
CA TYR A 129 -4.80 -0.99 2.36
C TYR A 129 -4.88 0.53 2.35
N ARG A 130 -5.13 1.14 3.52
CA ARG A 130 -5.20 2.60 3.68
C ARG A 130 -4.30 3.05 4.83
N THR A 131 -3.50 4.07 4.57
CA THR A 131 -2.75 4.82 5.59
C THR A 131 -3.09 6.31 5.50
N GLY A 132 -2.81 7.08 6.56
CA GLY A 132 -3.15 8.51 6.64
C GLY A 132 -1.98 9.45 6.27
N PHE A 133 -2.30 10.67 5.88
CA PHE A 133 -1.37 11.80 5.85
C PHE A 133 -2.14 13.13 5.97
N THR A 134 -1.45 14.21 6.37
CA THR A 134 -2.07 15.52 6.57
C THR A 134 -1.41 16.59 5.71
N ILE A 135 -2.23 17.33 4.96
CA ILE A 135 -1.82 18.55 4.24
C ILE A 135 -2.29 19.74 5.06
N ARG A 136 -1.40 20.68 5.37
CA ARG A 136 -1.75 21.90 6.12
C ARG A 136 -2.49 22.91 5.24
N ASP A 137 -3.20 23.81 5.91
CA ASP A 137 -3.70 25.02 5.27
C ASP A 137 -2.52 25.89 4.76
N GLY A 138 -2.74 26.51 3.59
CA GLY A 138 -1.77 27.35 2.88
C GLY A 138 -1.49 28.69 3.56
#